data_AF-A0A4Q1ZQI1-F1
#
_entry.id   AF-A0A4Q1ZQI1-F1
#
_cell.length_a   1.000
_cell.length_b   1.000
_cell.length_c   1.000
_cell.angle_alpha   90.00
_cell.angle_beta   90.00
_cell.angle_gamma   90.00
#
_symmetry.space_group_name_H-M   'P 1'
#
loop_
_entity.id
_entity.type
_entity.pdbx_description
1 polymer ?
#
loop_
_entity_poly.entity_id
_entity_poly.type
_entity_poly.pdbx_seq_one_letter_code
_entity_poly.pdbx_strand_id
1 'polypeptide(L)'
;MKKQLMVLLVLLVFSVQVSFATFNDTKQVPWADEAINFMVEKSFISGYSDELFMPQQALTRAEAIHVINRMNGLSDKVEIEFLDVDVDHWAYVAVQQAVADGYINGFPDGTFRPEAPITRAQFAAMLARVYDLEESSVTLTLSDKDQVPEWARRYVAISMEHGLMKGYTDGTFRSDGLITRAEGTQALYNVVKSAVYETYIEAKTEVIVVVEASDSGGSAPVSQPDGTKDLVLESMNRVILDIDKYVLPLMTTDLQESTTKDIQSAMKNYVKDSSYDFDLDMERARNKAKTMTSDEYAKFRSVLESNLLLLDLQRLKQFFNL
;
A
#
# COMPACT_ATOMS: atom_id res chain seq x y z
N MET A 1 46.55 -11.68 14.02
CA MET A 1 46.25 -10.30 14.50
C MET A 1 45.83 -9.31 13.39
N LYS A 2 46.35 -9.38 12.16
CA LYS A 2 45.95 -8.47 11.06
C LYS A 2 44.58 -8.74 10.38
N LYS A 3 44.00 -9.94 10.54
CA LYS A 3 42.64 -10.24 10.01
C LYS A 3 41.49 -9.87 10.96
N GLN A 4 41.76 -9.65 12.25
CA GLN A 4 40.74 -9.17 13.20
C GLN A 4 40.65 -7.64 13.26
N LEU A 5 41.63 -6.92 12.73
CA LEU A 5 41.60 -5.45 12.65
C LEU A 5 40.87 -4.93 11.39
N MET A 6 40.65 -5.78 10.39
CA MET A 6 39.95 -5.42 9.14
C MET A 6 38.43 -5.60 9.23
N VAL A 7 37.94 -6.45 10.16
CA VAL A 7 36.51 -6.63 10.45
C VAL A 7 35.94 -5.44 11.24
N LEU A 8 36.77 -4.74 12.02
CA LEU A 8 36.35 -3.56 12.79
C LEU A 8 36.25 -2.28 11.93
N LEU A 9 36.93 -2.23 10.78
CA LEU A 9 36.93 -1.05 9.89
C LEU A 9 35.76 -1.09 8.89
N VAL A 10 35.28 -2.28 8.51
CA VAL A 10 34.11 -2.43 7.62
C VAL A 10 32.80 -2.07 8.33
N LEU A 11 32.73 -2.26 9.65
CA LEU A 11 31.60 -1.83 10.49
C LEU A 11 31.47 -0.31 10.66
N LEU A 12 32.49 0.47 10.28
CA LEU A 12 32.51 1.93 10.40
C LEU A 12 32.15 2.67 9.10
N VAL A 13 32.05 1.96 7.97
CA VAL A 13 31.74 2.55 6.65
C VAL A 13 30.27 2.31 6.23
N PHE A 14 29.52 1.51 7.00
CA PHE A 14 28.09 1.25 6.78
C PHE A 14 27.19 1.68 7.94
N SER A 15 27.55 2.72 8.69
CA SER A 15 26.51 3.51 9.36
C SER A 15 25.91 4.48 8.33
N VAL A 16 25.16 3.95 7.37
CA VAL A 16 24.09 4.76 6.78
C VAL A 16 23.19 5.05 7.98
N GLN A 17 23.22 6.28 8.48
CA GLN A 17 22.16 6.72 9.37
C GLN A 17 20.90 6.67 8.52
N VAL A 18 20.11 5.62 8.71
CA VAL A 18 18.74 5.59 8.21
C VAL A 18 18.04 6.70 8.98
N SER A 19 17.98 7.88 8.37
CA SER A 19 17.14 8.96 8.87
C SER A 19 15.72 8.51 8.58
N PHE A 20 15.03 8.03 9.61
CA PHE A 20 13.58 7.96 9.53
C PHE A 20 13.08 9.38 9.26
N ALA A 21 12.12 9.54 8.35
CA ALA A 21 11.39 10.80 8.25
C ALA A 21 10.71 11.01 9.61
N THR A 22 11.39 11.74 10.49
CA THR A 22 10.93 11.97 11.85
C THR A 22 10.25 13.32 11.80
N PHE A 23 8.98 13.32 11.43
CA PHE A 23 8.21 14.54 11.37
C PHE A 23 8.10 15.14 12.76
N ASN A 24 8.45 16.42 12.90
CA ASN A 24 8.53 17.05 14.21
C ASN A 24 7.16 17.17 14.89
N ASP A 25 6.09 17.21 14.08
CA ASP A 25 4.71 17.46 14.50
C ASP A 25 3.90 16.19 14.81
N THR A 26 4.40 14.98 14.50
CA THR A 26 3.70 13.71 14.81
C THR A 26 3.67 13.38 16.29
N LYS A 27 4.56 13.97 17.10
CA LYS A 27 4.55 13.87 18.58
C LYS A 27 3.22 14.27 19.22
N GLN A 28 2.37 15.02 18.49
CA GLN A 28 1.03 15.41 18.93
C GLN A 28 -0.01 14.28 18.79
N VAL A 29 0.29 13.25 18.00
CA VAL A 29 -0.59 12.10 17.71
C VAL A 29 0.15 10.77 17.86
N PRO A 30 0.73 10.47 19.05
CA PRO A 30 1.54 9.26 19.24
C PRO A 30 0.77 7.95 18.97
N TRP A 31 -0.57 8.00 19.03
CA TRP A 31 -1.44 6.89 18.68
C TRP A 31 -1.40 6.51 17.19
N ALA A 32 -0.98 7.43 16.31
CA ALA A 32 -0.86 7.25 14.86
C ALA A 32 0.58 6.99 14.41
N ASP A 33 1.57 7.03 15.31
CA ASP A 33 2.99 6.98 14.95
C ASP A 33 3.35 5.73 14.14
N GLU A 34 2.85 4.55 14.55
CA GLU A 34 3.08 3.31 13.81
C GLU A 34 2.50 3.37 12.39
N ALA A 35 1.26 3.83 12.27
CA ALA A 35 0.59 3.96 10.99
C ALA A 35 1.29 4.97 10.07
N ILE A 36 1.66 6.14 10.60
CA ILE A 36 2.36 7.19 9.84
C ILE A 36 3.70 6.68 9.36
N ASN A 37 4.50 6.09 10.26
CA ASN A 37 5.81 5.56 9.91
C ASN A 37 5.70 4.50 8.83
N PHE A 38 4.82 3.50 9.01
CA PHE A 38 4.60 2.44 8.03
C PHE A 38 4.17 2.98 6.66
N MET A 39 3.15 3.85 6.63
CA MET A 39 2.60 4.35 5.37
C MET A 39 3.60 5.24 4.60
N VAL A 40 4.45 5.99 5.31
CA VAL A 40 5.53 6.80 4.72
C VAL A 40 6.66 5.92 4.22
N GLU A 41 7.03 4.92 5.00
CA GLU A 41 8.01 3.90 4.63
C GLU A 41 7.63 3.16 3.36
N LYS A 42 6.37 2.74 3.24
CA LYS A 42 5.82 2.10 2.05
C LYS A 42 5.62 3.07 0.89
N SER A 43 5.98 4.34 1.06
CA SER A 43 5.80 5.41 0.08
C SER A 43 4.34 5.61 -0.35
N PHE A 44 3.39 5.08 0.41
CA PHE A 44 1.96 5.26 0.16
C PHE A 44 1.53 6.70 0.44
N ILE A 45 2.08 7.28 1.50
CA ILE A 45 1.90 8.69 1.86
C ILE A 45 3.26 9.37 1.99
N SER A 46 3.31 10.68 1.81
CA SER A 46 4.52 11.50 2.00
C SER A 46 4.23 12.65 2.95
N GLY A 47 5.26 13.22 3.58
CA GLY A 47 5.11 14.51 4.26
C GLY A 47 4.94 15.65 3.25
N TYR A 48 4.52 16.82 3.73
CA TYR A 48 4.50 18.03 2.90
C TYR A 48 5.91 18.62 2.72
N SER A 49 6.79 18.35 3.68
CA SER A 49 8.23 18.59 3.62
C SER A 49 8.95 17.56 4.49
N ASP A 50 10.28 17.56 4.44
CA ASP A 50 11.11 16.64 5.24
C ASP A 50 10.86 16.75 6.77
N GLU A 51 10.23 17.83 7.24
CA GLU A 51 10.01 18.09 8.67
C GLU A 51 8.54 18.02 9.12
N LEU A 52 7.57 18.08 8.19
CA LEU A 52 6.14 18.22 8.53
C LEU A 52 5.26 17.16 7.88
N PHE A 53 4.52 16.43 8.74
CA PHE A 53 3.47 15.51 8.31
C PHE A 53 2.09 16.18 8.25
N MET A 54 1.83 17.15 9.12
CA MET A 54 0.55 17.82 9.35
C MET A 54 -0.57 16.86 9.79
N PRO A 55 -0.39 16.12 10.91
CA PRO A 55 -1.31 15.06 11.32
C PRO A 55 -2.74 15.52 11.62
N GLN A 56 -2.90 16.76 12.06
CA GLN A 56 -4.21 17.34 12.41
C GLN A 56 -4.91 18.05 11.23
N GLN A 57 -4.22 18.23 10.11
CA GLN A 57 -4.84 18.84 8.93
C GLN A 57 -5.92 17.91 8.37
N ALA A 58 -7.05 18.48 7.96
CA ALA A 58 -8.09 17.71 7.29
C ALA A 58 -7.59 17.20 5.93
N LEU A 59 -7.86 15.94 5.62
CA LEU A 59 -7.57 15.39 4.29
C LEU A 59 -8.50 16.00 3.26
N THR A 60 -7.93 16.43 2.15
CA THR A 60 -8.70 16.75 0.95
C THR A 60 -9.16 15.47 0.23
N ARG A 61 -10.17 15.62 -0.62
CA ARG A 61 -10.67 14.52 -1.45
C ARG A 61 -9.59 13.97 -2.38
N ALA A 62 -8.79 14.85 -3.00
CA ALA A 62 -7.70 14.47 -3.88
C ALA A 62 -6.58 13.72 -3.15
N GLU A 63 -6.19 14.16 -1.95
CA GLU A 63 -5.18 13.45 -1.16
C GLU A 63 -5.65 12.05 -0.75
N ALA A 64 -6.92 11.92 -0.37
CA ALA A 64 -7.48 10.62 0.01
C ALA A 64 -7.44 9.62 -1.16
N ILE A 65 -7.90 10.02 -2.35
CA ILE A 65 -7.88 9.12 -3.52
C ILE A 65 -6.45 8.80 -3.95
N HIS A 66 -5.52 9.75 -3.83
CA HIS A 66 -4.14 9.55 -4.25
C HIS A 66 -3.47 8.44 -3.45
N VAL A 67 -3.68 8.42 -2.13
CA VAL A 67 -3.13 7.36 -1.27
C VAL A 67 -3.87 6.04 -1.51
N ILE A 68 -5.20 6.05 -1.63
CA ILE A 68 -6.00 4.85 -1.90
C ILE A 68 -5.58 4.19 -3.23
N ASN A 69 -5.44 4.97 -4.30
CA ASN A 69 -4.99 4.46 -5.60
C ASN A 69 -3.61 3.84 -5.52
N ARG A 70 -2.67 4.51 -4.84
CA ARG A 70 -1.30 4.05 -4.72
C ARG A 70 -1.21 2.76 -3.91
N MET A 71 -1.94 2.67 -2.80
CA MET A 71 -2.01 1.44 -2.01
C MET A 71 -2.51 0.26 -2.86
N ASN A 72 -3.55 0.49 -3.66
CA ASN A 72 -4.18 -0.55 -4.46
C ASN A 72 -3.53 -0.77 -5.83
N GLY A 73 -2.48 -0.02 -6.16
CA GLY A 73 -1.81 -0.08 -7.45
C GLY A 73 -2.74 0.19 -8.64
N LEU A 74 -3.74 1.05 -8.48
CA LEU A 74 -4.71 1.38 -9.53
C LEU A 74 -3.99 2.12 -10.67
N SER A 75 -4.14 1.62 -11.90
CA SER A 75 -3.42 2.13 -13.07
C SER A 75 -4.34 2.46 -14.24
N ASP A 76 -5.47 1.76 -14.37
CA ASP A 76 -6.51 2.03 -15.36
C ASP A 76 -7.03 3.46 -15.25
N LYS A 77 -7.35 4.07 -16.40
CA LYS A 77 -7.80 5.45 -16.49
C LYS A 77 -8.96 5.55 -17.45
N VAL A 78 -9.91 6.41 -17.11
CA VAL A 78 -10.99 6.84 -18.01
C VAL A 78 -10.90 8.34 -18.25
N GLU A 79 -11.47 8.79 -19.36
CA GLU A 79 -11.66 10.23 -19.58
C GLU A 79 -12.64 10.78 -18.52
N ILE A 80 -12.33 11.97 -18.01
CA ILE A 80 -13.13 12.66 -16.98
C ILE A 80 -13.43 14.07 -17.47
N GLU A 81 -14.63 14.57 -17.15
CA GLU A 81 -15.11 15.89 -17.58
C GLU A 81 -15.49 16.79 -16.39
N PHE A 82 -14.73 16.71 -15.29
CA PHE A 82 -15.00 17.55 -14.13
C PHE A 82 -14.57 18.99 -14.36
N LEU A 83 -15.48 19.94 -14.09
CA LEU A 83 -15.28 21.37 -14.35
C LEU A 83 -14.16 22.01 -13.52
N ASP A 84 -13.71 21.34 -12.46
CA ASP A 84 -12.74 21.82 -11.48
C ASP A 84 -11.51 20.90 -11.36
N VAL A 85 -11.27 20.05 -12.36
CA VAL A 85 -10.06 19.21 -12.45
C VAL A 85 -9.46 19.34 -13.85
N ASP A 86 -8.59 20.34 -14.02
CA ASP A 86 -7.85 20.54 -15.27
C ASP A 86 -6.84 19.40 -15.52
N VAL A 87 -6.48 19.18 -16.79
CA VAL A 87 -5.49 18.15 -17.19
C VAL A 87 -4.12 18.31 -16.52
N ASP A 88 -3.74 19.55 -16.22
CA ASP A 88 -2.49 19.89 -15.54
C ASP A 88 -2.60 19.84 -14.01
N HIS A 89 -3.79 19.56 -13.47
CA HIS A 89 -4.00 19.42 -12.03
C HIS A 89 -3.26 18.19 -11.51
N TRP A 90 -2.55 18.32 -10.38
CA TRP A 90 -1.73 17.25 -9.82
C TRP A 90 -2.51 15.94 -9.56
N ALA A 91 -3.79 16.08 -9.20
CA ALA A 91 -4.70 14.97 -8.94
C ALA A 91 -5.40 14.42 -10.19
N TYR A 92 -5.23 15.02 -11.38
CA TYR A 92 -5.99 14.65 -12.59
C TYR A 92 -5.94 13.14 -12.86
N VAL A 93 -4.73 12.58 -12.89
CA VAL A 93 -4.52 11.14 -13.11
C VAL A 93 -5.15 10.30 -11.98
N ALA A 94 -5.02 10.73 -10.73
CA ALA A 94 -5.61 10.01 -9.60
C ALA A 94 -7.14 10.01 -9.67
N VAL A 95 -7.75 11.10 -10.14
CA VAL A 95 -9.21 11.18 -10.36
C VAL A 95 -9.62 10.23 -11.48
N GLN A 96 -8.89 10.19 -12.60
CA GLN A 96 -9.17 9.24 -13.68
C GLN A 96 -9.15 7.79 -13.20
N GLN A 97 -8.17 7.43 -12.38
CA GLN A 97 -8.04 6.09 -11.80
C GLN A 97 -9.18 5.77 -10.84
N ALA A 98 -9.53 6.71 -9.96
CA ALA A 98 -10.59 6.50 -8.98
C ALA A 98 -11.98 6.39 -9.61
N VAL A 99 -12.21 7.09 -10.72
CA VAL A 99 -13.44 6.96 -11.52
C VAL A 99 -13.42 5.66 -12.33
N ALA A 100 -12.28 5.26 -12.89
CA ALA A 100 -12.15 4.00 -13.63
C ALA A 100 -12.47 2.78 -12.76
N ASP A 101 -11.98 2.77 -11.51
CA ASP A 101 -12.26 1.71 -10.53
C ASP A 101 -13.68 1.83 -9.91
N GLY A 102 -14.37 2.96 -10.11
CA GLY A 102 -15.79 3.11 -9.76
C GLY A 102 -16.08 3.41 -8.28
N TYR A 103 -15.05 3.50 -7.42
CA TYR A 103 -15.25 3.77 -5.99
C TYR A 103 -15.54 5.26 -5.69
N ILE A 104 -15.37 6.13 -6.70
CA ILE A 104 -15.62 7.56 -6.63
C ILE A 104 -16.49 8.04 -7.79
N ASN A 105 -17.37 8.99 -7.48
CA ASN A 105 -18.12 9.78 -8.45
C ASN A 105 -17.94 11.28 -8.18
N GLY A 106 -18.20 12.11 -9.19
CA GLY A 106 -18.33 13.56 -9.01
C GLY A 106 -19.68 13.95 -8.39
N PHE A 107 -19.87 15.25 -8.24
CA PHE A 107 -21.11 15.85 -7.77
C PHE A 107 -22.06 16.12 -8.94
N PRO A 108 -23.38 16.23 -8.69
CA PRO A 108 -24.37 16.49 -9.74
C PRO A 108 -24.18 17.81 -10.50
N ASP A 109 -23.38 18.74 -9.96
CA ASP A 109 -23.01 20.02 -10.58
C ASP A 109 -21.83 19.91 -11.56
N GLY A 110 -21.34 18.69 -11.82
CA GLY A 110 -20.20 18.44 -12.71
C GLY A 110 -18.83 18.68 -12.08
N THR A 111 -18.76 18.87 -10.76
CA THR A 111 -17.50 19.07 -10.03
C THR A 111 -16.99 17.80 -9.35
N PHE A 112 -15.68 17.72 -9.12
CA PHE A 112 -15.05 16.70 -8.30
C PHE A 112 -14.73 17.22 -6.89
N ARG A 113 -14.35 18.49 -6.79
CA ARG A 113 -13.89 19.21 -5.58
C ARG A 113 -12.61 18.61 -5.00
N PRO A 114 -11.48 18.62 -5.75
CA PRO A 114 -10.25 17.94 -5.35
C PRO A 114 -9.70 18.46 -4.03
N GLU A 115 -9.71 19.79 -3.84
CA GLU A 115 -9.14 20.46 -2.67
C GLU A 115 -10.12 20.56 -1.49
N ALA A 116 -11.35 20.06 -1.63
CA ALA A 116 -12.32 20.10 -0.55
C ALA A 116 -11.98 19.07 0.54
N PRO A 117 -11.93 19.48 1.82
CA PRO A 117 -11.82 18.54 2.93
C PRO A 117 -12.97 17.54 2.92
N ILE A 118 -12.68 16.28 3.28
CA ILE A 118 -13.68 15.22 3.35
C ILE A 118 -14.05 14.86 4.78
N THR A 119 -15.30 14.46 4.95
CA THR A 119 -15.85 13.97 6.21
C THR A 119 -15.43 12.52 6.47
N ARG A 120 -15.48 12.11 7.74
CA ARG A 120 -15.27 10.71 8.14
C ARG A 120 -16.26 9.76 7.48
N ALA A 121 -17.52 10.17 7.29
CA ALA A 121 -18.52 9.41 6.55
C ALA A 121 -18.15 9.22 5.07
N GLN A 122 -17.67 10.28 4.41
CA GLN A 122 -17.22 10.18 3.02
C GLN A 122 -16.03 9.24 2.90
N PHE A 123 -15.06 9.34 3.80
CA PHE A 123 -13.89 8.45 3.81
C PHE A 123 -14.28 6.99 4.03
N ALA A 124 -15.17 6.69 4.98
CA ALA A 124 -15.71 5.35 5.20
C ALA A 124 -16.36 4.78 3.92
N ALA A 125 -17.11 5.62 3.20
CA ALA A 125 -17.74 5.23 1.94
C ALA A 125 -16.74 5.03 0.80
N MET A 126 -15.59 5.71 0.80
CA MET A 126 -14.51 5.42 -0.15
C MET A 126 -13.88 4.06 0.12
N LEU A 127 -13.54 3.77 1.38
CA LEU A 127 -12.95 2.49 1.77
C LEU A 127 -13.89 1.32 1.46
N ALA A 128 -15.15 1.42 1.86
CA ALA A 128 -16.11 0.35 1.58
C ALA A 128 -16.26 0.07 0.08
N ARG A 129 -16.27 1.11 -0.77
CA ARG A 129 -16.43 0.93 -2.21
C ARG A 129 -15.19 0.39 -2.90
N VAL A 130 -13.99 0.89 -2.58
CA VAL A 130 -12.75 0.45 -3.27
C VAL A 130 -12.44 -1.02 -2.98
N TYR A 131 -12.89 -1.54 -1.83
CA TYR A 131 -12.74 -2.93 -1.45
C TYR A 131 -14.01 -3.77 -1.66
N ASP A 132 -14.99 -3.24 -2.41
CA ASP A 132 -16.25 -3.91 -2.76
C ASP A 132 -16.97 -4.55 -1.55
N LEU A 133 -17.00 -3.82 -0.44
CA LEU A 133 -17.66 -4.24 0.78
C LEU A 133 -19.13 -3.77 0.72
N GLU A 134 -20.03 -4.73 0.51
CA GLU A 134 -21.44 -4.43 0.26
C GLU A 134 -22.37 -4.68 1.46
N GLU A 135 -22.00 -5.61 2.33
CA GLU A 135 -22.85 -6.07 3.43
C GLU A 135 -22.23 -5.76 4.79
N SER A 136 -23.09 -5.38 5.73
CA SER A 136 -22.77 -5.38 7.16
C SER A 136 -23.94 -5.97 7.92
N SER A 137 -23.61 -6.88 8.84
CA SER A 137 -24.59 -7.46 9.75
C SER A 137 -24.65 -6.72 11.10
N VAL A 138 -23.75 -5.75 11.29
CA VAL A 138 -23.53 -5.09 12.57
C VAL A 138 -24.48 -3.91 12.76
N THR A 139 -25.20 -3.94 13.87
CA THR A 139 -25.93 -2.76 14.35
C THR A 139 -24.96 -1.79 15.01
N LEU A 140 -24.93 -0.53 14.54
CA LEU A 140 -24.10 0.51 15.13
C LEU A 140 -24.48 0.77 16.59
N THR A 141 -23.53 0.54 17.50
CA THR A 141 -23.65 0.85 18.94
C THR A 141 -23.01 2.20 19.28
N LEU A 142 -23.14 3.18 18.37
CA LEU A 142 -22.57 4.52 18.52
C LEU A 142 -23.52 5.44 19.29
N SER A 143 -22.96 6.28 20.16
CA SER A 143 -23.70 7.29 20.92
C SER A 143 -24.34 8.36 20.02
N ASP A 144 -23.72 8.64 18.87
CA ASP A 144 -24.16 9.60 17.85
C ASP A 144 -24.71 8.92 16.58
N LYS A 145 -25.14 7.65 16.67
CA LYS A 145 -25.68 6.90 15.51
C LYS A 145 -26.80 7.63 14.77
N ASP A 146 -27.60 8.42 15.49
CA ASP A 146 -28.72 9.17 14.91
C ASP A 146 -28.26 10.41 14.13
N GLN A 147 -27.02 10.86 14.35
CA GLN A 147 -26.36 11.92 13.58
C GLN A 147 -25.69 11.38 12.32
N VAL A 148 -25.55 10.05 12.16
CA VAL A 148 -25.00 9.46 10.93
C VAL A 148 -26.04 9.59 9.81
N PRO A 149 -25.73 10.29 8.70
CA PRO A 149 -26.63 10.42 7.57
C PRO A 149 -27.04 9.05 7.04
N GLU A 150 -28.30 8.90 6.63
CA GLU A 150 -28.85 7.60 6.18
C GLU A 150 -27.99 6.93 5.09
N TRP A 151 -27.52 7.71 4.12
CA TRP A 151 -26.64 7.24 3.03
C TRP A 151 -25.30 6.68 3.54
N ALA A 152 -24.82 7.17 4.69
CA ALA A 152 -23.52 6.83 5.26
C ALA A 152 -23.59 5.64 6.23
N ARG A 153 -24.76 5.35 6.81
CA ARG A 153 -24.92 4.35 7.90
C ARG A 153 -24.30 3.00 7.55
N ARG A 154 -24.56 2.50 6.34
CA ARG A 154 -24.01 1.22 5.88
C ARG A 154 -22.49 1.23 5.81
N TYR A 155 -21.91 2.29 5.23
CA TYR A 155 -20.46 2.37 5.04
C TYR A 155 -19.72 2.55 6.36
N VAL A 156 -20.32 3.28 7.30
CA VAL A 156 -19.79 3.42 8.67
C VAL A 156 -19.83 2.05 9.37
N ALA A 157 -20.93 1.31 9.27
CA ALA A 157 -21.06 -0.03 9.85
C ALA A 157 -20.02 -1.00 9.28
N ILE A 158 -19.92 -1.08 7.95
CA ILE A 158 -18.92 -1.90 7.24
C ILE A 158 -17.50 -1.55 7.69
N SER A 159 -17.15 -0.26 7.66
CA SER A 159 -15.81 0.18 8.04
C SER A 159 -15.47 -0.15 9.49
N MET A 160 -16.45 -0.16 10.39
CA MET A 160 -16.26 -0.54 11.79
C MET A 160 -16.20 -2.07 11.98
N GLU A 161 -17.06 -2.83 11.30
CA GLU A 161 -17.12 -4.30 11.35
C GLU A 161 -15.80 -4.92 10.89
N HIS A 162 -15.24 -4.41 9.80
CA HIS A 162 -13.95 -4.86 9.26
C HIS A 162 -12.74 -4.21 9.95
N GLY A 163 -12.96 -3.37 10.97
CA GLY A 163 -11.90 -2.72 11.73
C GLY A 163 -11.09 -1.69 10.94
N LEU A 164 -11.57 -1.25 9.77
CA LEU A 164 -10.91 -0.26 8.92
C LEU A 164 -10.91 1.11 9.60
N MET A 165 -12.04 1.49 10.20
CA MET A 165 -12.20 2.72 10.98
C MET A 165 -12.72 2.41 12.39
N LYS A 166 -12.38 3.29 13.34
CA LYS A 166 -12.83 3.20 14.73
C LYS A 166 -13.55 4.48 15.13
N GLY A 167 -14.50 4.33 16.05
CA GLY A 167 -15.10 5.46 16.77
C GLY A 167 -14.13 6.04 17.81
N TYR A 168 -14.51 7.18 18.37
CA TYR A 168 -13.79 7.84 19.45
C TYR A 168 -14.08 7.16 20.79
N THR A 169 -13.24 7.45 21.79
CA THR A 169 -13.33 6.86 23.14
C THR A 169 -14.61 7.26 23.90
N ASP A 170 -15.29 8.33 23.47
CA ASP A 170 -16.59 8.77 23.98
C ASP A 170 -17.78 8.01 23.36
N GLY A 171 -17.50 7.01 22.51
CA GLY A 171 -18.51 6.19 21.83
C GLY A 171 -19.12 6.86 20.59
N THR A 172 -18.60 8.00 20.14
CA THR A 172 -19.07 8.68 18.92
C THR A 172 -18.29 8.26 17.68
N PHE A 173 -18.87 8.42 16.49
CA PHE A 173 -18.15 8.29 15.21
C PHE A 173 -17.83 9.63 14.57
N ARG A 174 -18.63 10.67 14.83
CA ARG A 174 -18.50 12.04 14.30
C ARG A 174 -18.52 12.05 12.77
N SER A 175 -19.60 11.51 12.20
CA SER A 175 -19.75 11.25 10.77
C SER A 175 -19.53 12.48 9.87
N ASP A 176 -20.05 13.65 10.28
CA ASP A 176 -19.89 14.94 9.58
C ASP A 176 -18.56 15.65 9.91
N GLY A 177 -17.82 15.15 10.90
CA GLY A 177 -16.49 15.68 11.23
C GLY A 177 -15.52 15.44 10.09
N LEU A 178 -14.65 16.42 9.82
CA LEU A 178 -13.56 16.26 8.85
C LEU A 178 -12.59 15.18 9.34
N ILE A 179 -12.18 14.29 8.44
CA ILE A 179 -11.14 13.31 8.77
C ILE A 179 -9.77 13.99 8.72
N THR A 180 -9.00 13.85 9.79
CA THR A 180 -7.62 14.37 9.81
C THR A 180 -6.69 13.45 9.04
N ARG A 181 -5.53 13.98 8.64
CA ARG A 181 -4.47 13.21 7.97
C ARG A 181 -4.01 12.03 8.81
N ALA A 182 -3.86 12.19 10.12
CA ALA A 182 -3.54 11.09 11.02
C ALA A 182 -4.65 10.03 11.08
N GLU A 183 -5.92 10.45 11.15
CA GLU A 183 -7.05 9.51 11.18
C GLU A 183 -7.20 8.73 9.88
N GLY A 184 -7.07 9.40 8.73
CA GLY A 184 -7.10 8.75 7.42
C GLY A 184 -5.92 7.80 7.24
N THR A 185 -4.72 8.20 7.66
CA THR A 185 -3.51 7.34 7.62
C THR A 185 -3.67 6.11 8.50
N GLN A 186 -4.20 6.27 9.72
CA GLN A 186 -4.49 5.15 10.60
C GLN A 186 -5.52 4.20 10.00
N ALA A 187 -6.57 4.73 9.37
CA ALA A 187 -7.60 3.91 8.75
C ALA A 187 -7.05 3.11 7.57
N LEU A 188 -6.23 3.73 6.72
CA LEU A 188 -5.56 3.04 5.60
C LEU A 188 -4.54 2.01 6.09
N TYR A 189 -3.80 2.30 7.15
CA TYR A 189 -2.94 1.31 7.80
C TYR A 189 -3.72 0.12 8.35
N ASN A 190 -4.89 0.35 8.95
CA ASN A 190 -5.76 -0.74 9.38
C ASN A 190 -6.23 -1.59 8.19
N VAL A 191 -6.48 -0.98 7.03
CA VAL A 191 -6.80 -1.72 5.81
C VAL A 191 -5.66 -2.68 5.45
N VAL A 192 -4.42 -2.19 5.37
CA VAL A 192 -3.25 -3.05 5.02
C VAL A 192 -3.13 -4.25 5.96
N LYS A 193 -3.56 -4.11 7.22
CA LYS A 193 -3.52 -5.15 8.24
C LYS A 193 -4.78 -6.01 8.34
N SER A 194 -5.75 -5.78 7.47
CA SER A 194 -7.04 -6.47 7.50
C SER A 194 -7.09 -7.59 6.46
N ALA A 195 -7.88 -8.63 6.75
CA ALA A 195 -8.19 -9.68 5.78
C ALA A 195 -8.91 -9.13 4.53
N VAL A 196 -9.53 -7.94 4.61
CA VAL A 196 -10.12 -7.25 3.45
C VAL A 196 -9.06 -7.01 2.39
N TYR A 197 -7.90 -6.50 2.80
CA TYR A 197 -6.81 -6.21 1.87
C TYR A 197 -6.23 -7.49 1.28
N GLU A 198 -6.02 -8.53 2.09
CA GLU A 198 -5.57 -9.84 1.60
C GLU A 198 -6.52 -10.40 0.52
N THR A 199 -7.83 -10.39 0.79
CA THR A 199 -8.87 -10.88 -0.13
C THR A 199 -8.94 -10.04 -1.41
N TYR A 200 -8.88 -8.72 -1.27
CA TYR A 200 -8.91 -7.79 -2.41
C TYR A 200 -7.75 -8.04 -3.37
N ILE A 201 -6.54 -8.23 -2.85
CA ILE A 201 -5.39 -8.50 -3.72
C ILE A 201 -5.48 -9.88 -4.36
N GLU A 202 -5.93 -10.91 -3.64
CA GLU A 202 -6.16 -12.24 -4.23
C GLU A 202 -7.12 -12.16 -5.43
N ALA A 203 -8.25 -11.47 -5.29
CA ALA A 203 -9.23 -11.31 -6.36
C ALA A 203 -8.66 -10.55 -7.58
N LYS A 204 -7.96 -9.42 -7.36
CA LYS A 204 -7.35 -8.64 -8.46
C LYS A 204 -6.22 -9.41 -9.15
N THR A 205 -5.49 -10.26 -8.42
CA THR A 205 -4.49 -11.18 -8.97
C THR A 205 -5.15 -12.16 -9.93
N GLU A 206 -6.25 -12.81 -9.54
CA GLU A 206 -6.98 -13.76 -10.40
C GLU A 206 -7.52 -13.13 -11.70
N VAL A 207 -8.03 -11.89 -11.64
CA VAL A 207 -8.53 -11.17 -12.84
C VAL A 207 -7.43 -10.96 -13.87
N ILE A 208 -6.22 -10.56 -13.44
CA ILE A 208 -5.08 -10.37 -14.33
C ILE A 208 -4.73 -11.68 -15.05
N VAL A 209 -4.80 -12.84 -14.37
CA VAL A 209 -4.54 -14.16 -14.98
C VAL A 209 -5.49 -14.46 -16.13
N VAL A 210 -6.78 -14.15 -15.97
CA VAL A 210 -7.80 -14.43 -17.00
C VAL A 210 -7.61 -13.57 -18.25
N VAL A 211 -7.22 -12.30 -18.07
CA VAL A 211 -6.97 -11.38 -19.19
C VAL A 211 -5.77 -11.86 -20.01
N GLU A 212 -4.65 -12.21 -19.38
CA GLU A 212 -3.45 -12.70 -20.09
C GLU A 212 -3.69 -14.02 -20.83
N ALA A 213 -4.47 -14.94 -20.25
CA ALA A 213 -4.82 -16.20 -20.92
C ALA A 213 -5.67 -15.98 -22.19
N SER A 214 -6.48 -14.92 -22.22
CA SER A 214 -7.38 -14.61 -23.33
C SER A 214 -6.70 -13.93 -24.54
N ASP A 215 -5.53 -13.32 -24.35
CA ASP A 215 -4.81 -12.57 -25.39
C ASP A 215 -3.94 -13.47 -26.31
N SER A 216 -4.05 -14.79 -26.16
CA SER A 216 -3.39 -15.79 -27.03
C SER A 216 -4.11 -16.04 -28.37
N GLY A 217 -5.20 -15.31 -28.65
CA GLY A 217 -5.99 -15.40 -29.88
C GLY A 217 -5.81 -14.18 -30.79
N GLY A 218 -4.99 -14.32 -31.84
CA GLY A 218 -4.54 -13.21 -32.69
C GLY A 218 -5.61 -12.25 -33.22
N SER A 219 -5.40 -10.96 -32.96
CA SER A 219 -5.23 -9.90 -33.97
C SER A 219 -4.64 -8.68 -33.25
N ALA A 220 -3.59 -8.08 -33.82
CA ALA A 220 -2.77 -7.06 -33.17
C ALA A 220 -3.60 -5.93 -32.53
N PRO A 221 -3.44 -5.64 -31.23
CA PRO A 221 -4.00 -4.45 -30.64
C PRO A 221 -3.01 -3.28 -30.70
N VAL A 222 -3.62 -2.11 -30.80
CA VAL A 222 -3.03 -0.78 -30.68
C VAL A 222 -2.06 -0.72 -29.49
N SER A 223 -0.95 -0.01 -29.66
CA SER A 223 0.06 0.26 -28.64
C SER A 223 -0.53 0.94 -27.40
N GLN A 224 -0.99 0.14 -26.44
CA GLN A 224 -0.98 0.51 -25.03
C GLN A 224 0.39 0.17 -24.45
N PRO A 225 1.03 1.04 -23.65
CA PRO A 225 2.17 0.62 -22.85
C PRO A 225 1.71 -0.52 -21.92
N ASP A 226 2.42 -1.63 -21.92
CA ASP A 226 2.16 -2.80 -21.09
C ASP A 226 2.29 -2.43 -19.59
N GLY A 227 1.19 -1.93 -19.02
CA GLY A 227 1.12 -1.46 -17.64
C GLY A 227 1.39 -2.55 -16.61
N THR A 228 1.24 -3.83 -16.98
CA THR A 228 1.53 -4.97 -16.10
C THR A 228 3.03 -5.07 -15.81
N LYS A 229 3.87 -4.89 -16.83
CA LYS A 229 5.33 -4.97 -16.65
C LYS A 229 5.88 -3.80 -15.84
N ASP A 230 5.37 -2.59 -16.05
CA ASP A 230 5.76 -1.42 -15.27
C ASP A 230 5.40 -1.61 -13.79
N LEU A 231 4.21 -2.13 -13.51
CA LEU A 231 3.77 -2.45 -12.15
C LEU A 231 4.61 -3.54 -11.46
N VAL A 232 5.09 -4.53 -12.22
CA VAL A 232 6.00 -5.57 -11.72
C VAL A 232 7.36 -4.98 -11.37
N LEU A 233 7.92 -4.12 -12.23
CA LEU A 233 9.19 -3.44 -11.98
C LEU A 233 9.09 -2.50 -10.78
N GLU A 234 7.98 -1.78 -10.62
CA GLU A 234 7.72 -0.98 -9.43
C GLU A 234 7.64 -1.83 -8.16
N SER A 235 6.92 -2.95 -8.20
CA SER A 235 6.84 -3.91 -7.09
C SER A 235 8.21 -4.48 -6.73
N MET A 236 9.02 -4.86 -7.72
CA MET A 236 10.40 -5.30 -7.48
C MET A 236 11.22 -4.21 -6.81
N ASN A 237 11.16 -2.96 -7.29
CA ASN A 237 11.89 -1.85 -6.69
C ASN A 237 11.47 -1.59 -5.23
N ARG A 238 10.16 -1.65 -4.94
CA ARG A 238 9.66 -1.55 -3.55
C ARG A 238 10.16 -2.69 -2.68
N VAL A 239 10.07 -3.94 -3.15
CA VAL A 239 10.56 -5.12 -2.41
C VAL A 239 12.07 -5.05 -2.20
N ILE A 240 12.85 -4.60 -3.19
CA ILE A 240 14.30 -4.41 -3.06
C ILE A 240 14.62 -3.41 -1.93
N LEU A 241 13.95 -2.26 -1.92
CA LEU A 241 14.12 -1.22 -0.90
C LEU A 241 13.70 -1.73 0.48
N ASP A 242 12.56 -2.42 0.56
CA ASP A 242 12.07 -3.01 1.81
C ASP A 242 13.03 -4.09 2.34
N ILE A 243 13.63 -4.88 1.45
CA ILE A 243 14.63 -5.88 1.83
C ILE A 243 15.85 -5.22 2.49
N ASP A 244 16.40 -4.17 1.86
CA ASP A 244 17.57 -3.46 2.39
C ASP A 244 17.28 -2.81 3.75
N LYS A 245 16.09 -2.24 3.90
CA LYS A 245 15.76 -1.41 5.06
C LYS A 245 15.16 -2.20 6.23
N TYR A 246 14.42 -3.26 5.98
CA TYR A 246 13.58 -3.92 7.01
C TYR A 246 13.81 -5.42 7.15
N VAL A 247 14.17 -6.10 6.06
CA VAL A 247 14.34 -7.55 6.09
C VAL A 247 15.75 -7.93 6.53
N LEU A 248 16.78 -7.45 5.83
CA LEU A 248 18.18 -7.80 6.12
C LEU A 248 18.61 -7.50 7.56
N PRO A 249 18.26 -6.35 8.17
CA PRO A 249 18.65 -6.06 9.56
C PRO A 249 18.05 -7.02 10.60
N LEU A 250 16.97 -7.73 10.26
CA LEU A 250 16.26 -8.66 11.15
C LEU A 250 16.68 -10.12 10.95
N MET A 251 17.51 -10.41 9.93
CA MET A 251 18.06 -11.74 9.70
C MET A 251 19.12 -12.05 10.75
N THR A 252 19.03 -13.24 11.33
CA THR A 252 19.85 -13.64 12.50
C THR A 252 20.82 -14.77 12.21
N THR A 253 20.82 -15.31 11.00
CA THR A 253 21.77 -16.33 10.56
C THR A 253 22.35 -15.98 9.19
N ASP A 254 23.57 -16.47 8.92
CA ASP A 254 24.22 -16.30 7.61
C ASP A 254 23.39 -16.89 6.47
N LEU A 255 22.66 -17.98 6.74
CA LEU A 255 21.82 -18.64 5.74
C LEU A 255 20.58 -17.79 5.41
N GLN A 256 19.93 -17.18 6.41
CA GLN A 256 18.84 -16.22 6.23
C GLN A 256 19.29 -14.99 5.45
N GLU A 257 20.39 -14.37 5.87
CA GLU A 257 20.93 -13.16 5.25
C GLU A 257 21.33 -13.43 3.79
N SER A 258 22.07 -14.50 3.55
CA SER A 258 22.55 -14.81 2.21
C SER A 258 21.42 -15.26 1.28
N THR A 259 20.39 -15.98 1.77
CA THR A 259 19.19 -16.29 0.98
C THR A 259 18.42 -15.03 0.60
N THR A 260 18.27 -14.09 1.54
CA THR A 260 17.63 -12.79 1.29
C THR A 260 18.38 -11.99 0.22
N LYS A 261 19.71 -11.96 0.28
CA LYS A 261 20.56 -11.28 -0.72
C LYS A 261 20.48 -11.93 -2.10
N ASP A 262 20.34 -13.25 -2.17
CA ASP A 262 20.15 -13.95 -3.44
C ASP A 262 18.82 -13.52 -4.09
N ILE A 263 17.72 -13.51 -3.33
CA ILE A 263 16.40 -13.01 -3.78
C ILE A 263 16.50 -11.56 -4.27
N GLN A 264 17.11 -10.69 -3.46
CA GLN A 264 17.24 -9.28 -3.81
C GLN A 264 18.09 -9.07 -5.06
N SER A 265 19.18 -9.82 -5.22
CA SER A 265 20.08 -9.71 -6.37
C SER A 265 19.37 -10.17 -7.65
N ALA A 266 18.57 -11.23 -7.58
CA ALA A 266 17.73 -11.66 -8.71
C ALA A 266 16.78 -10.54 -9.15
N MET A 267 16.11 -9.86 -8.20
CA MET A 267 15.24 -8.73 -8.52
C MET A 267 16.02 -7.55 -9.12
N LYS A 268 17.17 -7.18 -8.53
CA LYS A 268 18.03 -6.09 -9.05
C LYS A 268 18.50 -6.36 -10.48
N ASN A 269 18.83 -7.62 -10.80
CA ASN A 269 19.25 -8.01 -12.13
C ASN A 269 18.09 -7.95 -13.13
N TYR A 270 16.91 -8.44 -12.76
CA TYR A 270 15.71 -8.36 -13.61
C TYR A 270 15.26 -6.91 -13.86
N VAL A 271 15.29 -6.04 -12.84
CA VAL A 271 14.97 -4.62 -12.99
C VAL A 271 15.93 -3.93 -13.98
N LYS A 272 17.21 -4.31 -13.96
CA LYS A 272 18.23 -3.78 -14.87
C LYS A 272 18.07 -4.33 -16.29
N ASP A 273 17.71 -5.60 -16.42
CA ASP A 273 17.56 -6.31 -17.68
C ASP A 273 16.40 -7.32 -17.58
N SER A 274 15.27 -6.98 -18.18
CA SER A 274 14.07 -7.84 -18.15
C SER A 274 14.20 -9.16 -18.91
N SER A 275 15.33 -9.41 -19.60
CA SER A 275 15.66 -10.72 -20.19
C SER A 275 16.41 -11.64 -19.22
N TYR A 276 16.71 -11.16 -18.01
CA TYR A 276 17.35 -11.94 -16.95
C TYR A 276 16.51 -13.17 -16.56
N ASP A 277 17.17 -14.31 -16.41
CA ASP A 277 16.56 -15.55 -15.94
C ASP A 277 16.32 -15.48 -14.42
N PHE A 278 15.22 -14.84 -14.06
CA PHE A 278 14.81 -14.63 -12.66
C PHE A 278 14.45 -15.95 -11.98
N ASP A 279 13.78 -16.86 -12.68
CA ASP A 279 13.26 -18.12 -12.13
C ASP A 279 14.39 -19.02 -11.63
N LEU A 280 15.48 -19.12 -12.38
CA LEU A 280 16.63 -19.92 -12.01
C LEU A 280 17.23 -19.49 -10.66
N ASP A 281 17.37 -18.18 -10.45
CA ASP A 281 17.94 -17.66 -9.20
C ASP A 281 16.95 -17.69 -8.05
N MET A 282 15.66 -17.51 -8.32
CA MET A 282 14.62 -17.74 -7.32
C MET A 282 14.53 -19.20 -6.89
N GLU A 283 14.73 -20.15 -7.81
CA GLU A 283 14.82 -21.57 -7.49
C GLU A 283 16.03 -21.88 -6.61
N ARG A 284 17.20 -21.29 -6.91
CA ARG A 284 18.41 -21.42 -6.08
C ARG A 284 18.17 -20.89 -4.67
N ALA A 285 17.60 -19.69 -4.53
CA ALA A 285 17.25 -19.11 -3.24
C ALA A 285 16.24 -19.98 -2.48
N ARG A 286 15.23 -20.52 -3.16
CA ARG A 286 14.24 -21.44 -2.57
C ARG A 286 14.90 -22.73 -2.07
N ASN A 287 15.79 -23.33 -2.85
CA ASN A 287 16.50 -24.54 -2.44
C ASN A 287 17.45 -24.29 -1.27
N LYS A 288 18.05 -23.10 -1.21
CA LYS A 288 18.84 -22.65 -0.05
C LYS A 288 17.98 -22.42 1.20
N ALA A 289 16.79 -21.84 1.05
CA ALA A 289 15.85 -21.69 2.16
C ALA A 289 15.41 -23.05 2.76
N LYS A 290 15.25 -24.07 1.92
CA LYS A 290 14.91 -25.44 2.36
C LYS A 290 15.97 -26.10 3.25
N THR A 291 17.21 -25.60 3.26
CA THR A 291 18.27 -26.15 4.13
C THR A 291 18.28 -25.50 5.52
N MET A 292 17.44 -24.48 5.76
CA MET A 292 17.27 -23.88 7.08
C MET A 292 16.64 -24.89 8.04
N THR A 293 16.96 -24.75 9.33
CA THR A 293 16.20 -25.48 10.36
C THR A 293 14.76 -24.99 10.43
N SER A 294 13.83 -25.77 11.00
CA SER A 294 12.43 -25.36 11.09
C SER A 294 12.23 -24.02 11.81
N ASP A 295 12.94 -23.80 12.92
CA ASP A 295 12.85 -22.56 13.70
C ASP A 295 13.45 -21.37 12.94
N GLU A 296 14.57 -21.60 12.25
CA GLU A 296 15.22 -20.60 11.40
C GLU A 296 14.33 -20.21 10.21
N TYR A 297 13.71 -21.18 9.55
CA TYR A 297 12.79 -20.94 8.45
C TYR A 297 11.52 -20.21 8.91
N ALA A 298 10.96 -20.59 10.06
CA ALA A 298 9.78 -19.93 10.63
C ALA A 298 10.06 -18.44 10.90
N LYS A 299 11.23 -18.12 11.47
CA LYS A 299 11.65 -16.73 11.70
C LYS A 299 11.93 -15.99 10.40
N PHE A 300 12.61 -16.61 9.45
CA PHE A 300 12.88 -16.07 8.12
C PHE A 300 11.58 -15.64 7.42
N ARG A 301 10.62 -16.56 7.39
CA ARG A 301 9.29 -16.34 6.80
C ARG A 301 8.54 -15.21 7.50
N SER A 302 8.49 -15.23 8.83
CA SER A 302 7.81 -14.18 9.61
C SER A 302 8.40 -12.79 9.37
N VAL A 303 9.72 -12.67 9.25
CA VAL A 303 10.38 -11.40 8.91
C VAL A 303 9.99 -10.92 7.52
N LEU A 304 9.96 -11.80 6.51
CA LEU A 304 9.53 -11.41 5.17
C LEU A 304 8.05 -10.97 5.13
N GLU A 305 7.15 -11.78 5.70
CA GLU A 305 5.71 -11.52 5.70
C GLU A 305 5.34 -10.23 6.46
N SER A 306 6.07 -9.90 7.53
CA SER A 306 5.78 -8.71 8.33
C SER A 306 6.34 -7.42 7.74
N ASN A 307 7.31 -7.51 6.82
CA ASN A 307 8.07 -6.34 6.35
C ASN A 307 7.95 -6.10 4.84
N LEU A 308 7.40 -7.04 4.06
CA LEU A 308 7.15 -6.88 2.63
C LEU A 308 5.66 -6.72 2.38
N LEU A 309 5.29 -5.81 1.47
CA LEU A 309 3.89 -5.62 1.10
C LEU A 309 3.36 -6.87 0.39
N LEU A 310 2.27 -7.43 0.92
CA LEU A 310 1.63 -8.62 0.35
C LEU A 310 1.25 -8.41 -1.12
N LEU A 311 0.78 -7.21 -1.48
CA LEU A 311 0.47 -6.84 -2.87
C LEU A 311 1.69 -7.00 -3.79
N ASP A 312 2.84 -6.50 -3.38
CA ASP A 312 4.04 -6.62 -4.20
C ASP A 312 4.46 -8.09 -4.32
N LEU A 313 4.39 -8.85 -3.23
CA LEU A 313 4.72 -10.28 -3.25
C LEU A 313 3.78 -11.10 -4.14
N GLN A 314 2.47 -10.85 -4.09
CA GLN A 314 1.48 -11.55 -4.91
C GLN A 314 1.63 -11.21 -6.39
N ARG A 315 1.86 -9.93 -6.72
CA ARG A 315 2.15 -9.51 -8.10
C ARG A 315 3.41 -10.18 -8.65
N LEU A 316 4.48 -10.26 -7.87
CA LEU A 316 5.70 -10.96 -8.28
C LEU A 316 5.46 -12.46 -8.44
N LYS A 317 4.77 -13.09 -7.48
CA LYS A 317 4.44 -14.52 -7.55
C LYS A 317 3.66 -14.85 -8.82
N GLN A 318 2.69 -14.02 -9.17
CA GLN A 318 1.88 -14.19 -10.37
C GLN A 318 2.70 -14.06 -11.64
N PHE A 319 3.42 -12.94 -11.80
CA PHE A 319 4.16 -12.65 -13.04
C PHE A 319 5.23 -13.71 -13.36
N PHE A 320 5.88 -14.25 -12.33
CA PHE A 320 6.91 -15.29 -12.47
C PHE A 320 6.39 -16.71 -12.25
N ASN A 321 5.07 -16.89 -12.05
CA ASN A 321 4.43 -18.19 -11.83
C ASN A 321 5.12 -19.04 -10.73
N LEU A 322 5.43 -18.41 -9.58
CA LEU A 322 6.27 -18.97 -8.50
C LEU A 322 5.54 -19.86 -7.50
#